data_AF-A0A7C7D152-F1
#
_entry.id   AF-A0A7C7D152-F1
#
_cell.length_a   1.000
_cell.length_b   1.000
_cell.length_c   1.000
_cell.angle_alpha   90.00
_cell.angle_beta   90.00
_cell.angle_gamma   90.00
#
_symmetry.space_group_name_H-M   'P 1'
#
loop_
_entity.id
_entity.type
_entity.pdbx_description
1 polymer ?
#
loop_
_entity_poly.entity_id
_entity_poly.type
_entity_poly.pdbx_seq_one_letter_code
_entity_poly.pdbx_strand_id
1 'polypeptide(L)'
;MTLEKIRNYCEEALTISKQRGTRDGLTFLIGEKLSLVYLQLKTERNKLKFLYPDDLSKNKENHALMQNKTLQLSYTLTVNENYNGVFEQVDHLEKDLDLFVNEIKKSFPLKSIQDYLSSFPRLAFKEDLSTGVVDPSEESSSMTTQNIFSEVEDILTVNEMHSLFTEQSNERTR
;
A
#
# COMPACT_ATOMS: atom_id res chain seq x y z
N MET A 1 -2.58 13.38 2.14
CA MET A 1 -1.21 13.75 2.56
C MET A 1 -0.76 14.94 1.71
N THR A 2 0.02 15.89 2.24
CA THR A 2 0.42 17.06 1.42
C THR A 2 1.73 16.80 0.67
N LEU A 3 1.88 17.41 -0.51
CA LEU A 3 3.11 17.32 -1.31
C LEU A 3 4.34 17.78 -0.53
N GLU A 4 4.22 18.83 0.28
CA GLU A 4 5.30 19.34 1.13
C GLU A 4 5.76 18.28 2.13
N LYS A 5 4.82 17.56 2.75
CA LYS A 5 5.15 16.49 3.70
C LYS A 5 5.91 15.35 3.02
N ILE A 6 5.51 14.98 1.80
CA ILE A 6 6.20 13.97 0.97
C ILE A 6 7.61 14.43 0.62
N ARG A 7 7.79 15.71 0.25
CA ARG A 7 9.10 16.28 -0.04
C ARG A 7 10.01 16.26 1.17
N ASN A 8 9.50 16.65 2.34
CA ASN A 8 10.25 16.59 3.58
C ASN A 8 10.74 15.16 3.88
N TYR A 9 9.89 14.15 3.67
CA TYR A 9 10.32 12.75 3.80
C TYR A 9 11.41 12.37 2.80
N CYS A 10 11.33 12.85 1.56
CA CYS A 10 12.37 12.61 0.56
C CYS A 10 13.70 13.28 0.93
N GLU A 11 13.66 14.51 1.44
CA GLU A 11 14.85 15.24 1.91
C GLU A 11 15.50 14.57 3.13
N GLU A 12 14.68 14.09 4.06
CA GLU A 12 15.13 13.32 5.21
C GLU A 12 15.77 11.99 4.77
N ALA A 13 15.12 11.26 3.86
CA ALA A 13 15.67 10.04 3.28
C ALA A 13 17.01 10.26 2.57
N LEU A 14 17.15 11.37 1.84
CA LEU A 14 18.42 11.76 1.21
C LEU A 14 19.49 12.07 2.24
N THR A 15 19.12 12.68 3.36
CA THR A 15 20.04 12.96 4.47
C THR A 15 20.50 11.66 5.14
N ILE A 16 19.59 10.73 5.41
CA ILE A 16 19.90 9.38 5.91
C ILE A 16 20.80 8.66 4.91
N SER A 17 20.50 8.73 3.61
CA SER A 17 21.28 8.10 2.56
C SER A 17 22.73 8.59 2.51
N LYS A 18 22.97 9.87 2.81
CA LYS A 18 24.33 10.44 2.85
C LYS A 18 25.12 9.95 4.07
N GLN A 19 24.44 9.69 5.18
CA GLN A 19 25.09 9.31 6.45
C GLN A 19 25.30 7.80 6.57
N ARG A 20 24.31 7.00 6.17
CA ARG A 20 24.26 5.55 6.43
C ARG A 20 24.15 4.69 5.17
N GLY A 21 23.96 5.34 4.01
CA GLY A 21 23.93 4.69 2.70
C GLY A 21 22.52 4.62 2.10
N THR A 22 22.47 4.42 0.78
CA THR A 22 21.22 4.46 -0.01
C THR A 22 20.16 3.48 0.47
N ARG A 23 20.58 2.30 0.94
CA ARG A 23 19.65 1.29 1.47
C ARG A 23 18.87 1.83 2.66
N ASP A 24 19.51 2.53 3.59
CA ASP A 24 18.84 3.05 4.80
C ASP A 24 17.89 4.20 4.49
N GLY A 25 18.25 5.07 3.53
CA GLY A 25 17.35 6.10 3.03
C GLY A 25 16.08 5.51 2.40
N LEU A 26 16.24 4.43 1.61
CA LEU A 26 15.11 3.71 1.01
C LEU A 26 14.31 2.91 2.04
N THR A 27 14.94 2.36 3.08
CA THR A 27 14.24 1.71 4.20
C THR A 27 13.30 2.69 4.90
N PHE A 28 13.77 3.89 5.22
CA PHE A 28 12.91 4.91 5.78
C PHE A 28 11.79 5.30 4.81
N LEU A 29 12.13 5.62 3.57
CA LEU A 29 11.17 6.21 2.63
C LEU A 29 10.13 5.21 2.12
N ILE A 30 10.59 4.06 1.63
CA ILE A 30 9.73 3.01 1.06
C ILE A 30 9.26 2.07 2.17
N GLY A 31 10.19 1.59 2.99
CA GLY A 31 9.93 0.57 4.00
C GLY A 31 9.04 1.04 5.15
N GLU A 32 9.09 2.32 5.53
CA GLU A 32 8.23 2.88 6.59
C GLU A 32 7.13 3.81 6.08
N LYS A 33 7.46 4.81 5.25
CA LYS A 33 6.49 5.86 4.90
C LYS A 33 5.55 5.46 3.77
N LEU A 34 6.08 5.00 2.64
CA LEU A 34 5.27 4.57 1.50
C LEU A 34 4.45 3.32 1.85
N SER A 35 5.07 2.38 2.55
CA SER A 35 4.44 1.11 2.91
C SER A 35 3.20 1.26 3.78
N LEU A 36 3.20 2.22 4.69
CA LEU A 36 2.05 2.56 5.51
C LEU A 36 0.87 3.05 4.67
N VAL A 37 1.13 3.96 3.73
CA VAL A 37 0.10 4.51 2.83
C VAL A 37 -0.45 3.40 1.92
N TYR A 38 0.43 2.56 1.40
CA TYR A 38 0.05 1.43 0.56
C TYR A 38 -0.83 0.42 1.33
N LEU A 39 -0.48 0.09 2.57
CA LEU A 39 -1.26 -0.84 3.38
C LEU A 39 -2.62 -0.27 3.76
N GLN A 40 -2.70 1.03 4.06
CA GLN A 40 -3.97 1.72 4.27
C GLN A 40 -4.86 1.62 3.03
N LEU A 41 -4.30 1.90 1.84
CA LEU A 41 -5.04 1.77 0.58
C LEU A 41 -5.55 0.34 0.38
N LYS A 42 -4.70 -0.66 0.60
CA LYS A 42 -5.06 -2.08 0.50
C LYS A 42 -6.19 -2.44 1.46
N THR A 43 -6.15 -1.92 2.68
CA THR A 43 -7.18 -2.13 3.71
C THR A 43 -8.53 -1.53 3.29
N GLU A 44 -8.53 -0.30 2.80
CA GLU A 44 -9.76 0.35 2.33
C GLU A 44 -10.32 -0.33 1.07
N ARG A 45 -9.47 -0.71 0.10
CA ARG A 45 -9.90 -1.50 -1.07
C ARG A 45 -10.49 -2.85 -0.68
N ASN A 46 -9.92 -3.52 0.33
CA ASN A 46 -10.46 -4.78 0.82
C ASN A 46 -11.88 -4.65 1.42
N LYS A 47 -12.24 -3.49 1.99
CA LYS A 47 -13.62 -3.23 2.44
C LYS A 47 -14.61 -3.19 1.26
N LEU A 48 -14.15 -2.72 0.10
CA LEU A 48 -14.96 -2.62 -1.11
C LEU A 48 -15.03 -3.93 -1.92
N LYS A 49 -14.06 -4.84 -1.73
CA LYS A 49 -13.98 -6.13 -2.46
C LYS A 49 -15.25 -6.98 -2.36
N PHE A 50 -15.97 -6.88 -1.25
CA PHE A 50 -17.22 -7.63 -1.03
C PHE A 50 -18.45 -6.98 -1.67
N LEU A 51 -18.36 -5.70 -2.07
CA LEU A 51 -19.45 -5.00 -2.76
C LEU A 51 -19.52 -5.38 -4.24
N TYR A 52 -18.36 -5.61 -4.85
CA TYR A 52 -18.23 -5.98 -6.25
C TYR A 52 -17.28 -7.17 -6.36
N PRO A 53 -17.78 -8.42 -6.27
CA PRO A 53 -16.95 -9.58 -6.56
C PRO A 53 -16.41 -9.45 -7.99
N ASP A 54 -15.10 -9.61 -8.18
CA ASP A 54 -14.42 -9.49 -9.49
C ASP A 54 -15.03 -10.41 -10.59
N ASP A 55 -15.87 -11.37 -10.21
CA ASP A 55 -16.62 -12.30 -11.05
C ASP A 55 -17.96 -11.76 -11.62
N LEU A 56 -18.20 -10.43 -11.61
CA LEU A 56 -19.34 -9.84 -12.33
C LEU A 56 -19.31 -10.14 -13.84
N SER A 57 -18.14 -10.48 -14.40
CA SER A 57 -17.98 -10.84 -15.82
C SER A 57 -18.39 -12.28 -16.16
N LYS A 58 -18.66 -13.16 -15.17
CA LYS A 58 -18.92 -14.59 -15.43
C LYS A 58 -20.23 -15.16 -14.89
N ASN A 59 -20.92 -14.51 -13.94
CA ASN A 59 -22.15 -15.07 -13.39
C ASN A 59 -23.41 -14.38 -13.93
N LYS A 60 -24.24 -15.20 -14.60
CA LYS A 60 -25.61 -14.93 -15.05
C LYS A 60 -26.57 -14.49 -13.91
N GLU A 61 -26.12 -14.44 -12.66
CA GLU A 61 -26.91 -14.11 -11.47
C GLU A 61 -27.19 -12.61 -11.32
N ASN A 62 -26.39 -11.72 -11.93
CA ASN A 62 -26.64 -10.27 -11.92
C ASN A 62 -27.83 -9.84 -12.79
N HIS A 63 -28.42 -10.75 -13.58
CA HIS A 63 -29.61 -10.44 -14.36
C HIS A 63 -30.81 -10.04 -13.49
N ALA A 64 -30.94 -10.56 -12.26
CA ALA A 64 -32.07 -10.24 -11.38
C ALA A 64 -31.99 -8.81 -10.80
N LEU A 65 -30.79 -8.37 -10.39
CA LEU A 65 -30.51 -7.00 -9.93
C LEU A 65 -30.68 -5.98 -11.06
N MET A 66 -30.27 -6.34 -12.28
CA MET A 66 -30.39 -5.46 -13.47
C MET A 66 -31.81 -5.42 -14.06
N GLN A 67 -32.66 -6.42 -13.79
CA GLN A 67 -34.05 -6.44 -14.26
C GLN A 67 -35.01 -5.68 -13.33
N ASN A 68 -34.67 -5.53 -12.04
CA ASN A 68 -35.51 -4.83 -11.07
C ASN A 68 -34.92 -3.46 -10.70
N LYS A 69 -35.43 -2.42 -11.35
CA LYS A 69 -35.01 -1.02 -11.15
C LYS A 69 -35.14 -0.56 -9.68
N THR A 70 -36.14 -1.06 -8.95
CA THR A 70 -36.34 -0.71 -7.54
C THR A 70 -35.26 -1.32 -6.67
N LEU A 71 -34.92 -2.59 -6.90
CA LEU A 71 -33.86 -3.28 -6.18
C LEU A 71 -32.48 -2.67 -6.48
N GLN A 72 -32.25 -2.30 -7.75
CA GLN A 72 -31.04 -1.60 -8.17
C GLN A 72 -30.91 -0.24 -7.47
N LEU A 73 -31.99 0.54 -7.41
CA LEU A 73 -32.00 1.83 -6.73
C LEU A 73 -31.75 1.67 -5.23
N SER A 74 -32.44 0.73 -4.56
CA SER A 74 -32.22 0.48 -3.13
C SER A 74 -30.80 0.02 -2.84
N TYR A 75 -30.24 -0.86 -3.68
CA TYR A 75 -28.85 -1.30 -3.53
C TYR A 75 -27.87 -0.13 -3.71
N THR A 76 -28.08 0.69 -4.74
CA THR A 76 -27.23 1.87 -5.01
C THR A 76 -27.27 2.86 -3.85
N LEU A 77 -28.46 3.13 -3.30
CA LEU A 77 -28.62 3.99 -2.13
C LEU A 77 -27.90 3.41 -0.91
N THR A 78 -28.07 2.13 -0.61
CA THR A 78 -27.39 1.46 0.51
C THR A 78 -25.87 1.50 0.36
N VAL A 79 -25.33 1.27 -0.84
CA VAL A 79 -23.89 1.36 -1.09
C VAL A 79 -23.40 2.80 -0.90
N ASN A 80 -24.12 3.77 -1.45
CA ASN A 80 -23.76 5.18 -1.32
C ASN A 80 -23.78 5.64 0.15
N GLU A 81 -24.81 5.29 0.91
CA GLU A 81 -24.94 5.70 2.32
C GLU A 81 -23.86 5.08 3.21
N ASN A 82 -23.45 3.83 2.96
CA ASN A 82 -22.55 3.10 3.86
C ASN A 82 -21.08 3.12 3.42
N TYR A 83 -20.80 3.33 2.13
CA TYR A 83 -19.46 3.17 1.57
C TYR A 83 -18.93 4.41 0.85
N ASN A 84 -19.71 5.48 0.68
CA ASN A 84 -19.21 6.70 0.03
C ASN A 84 -17.93 7.24 0.70
N GLY A 85 -17.87 7.25 2.04
CA GLY A 85 -16.65 7.64 2.76
C GLY A 85 -15.45 6.72 2.50
N VAL A 86 -15.68 5.42 2.26
CA VAL A 86 -14.62 4.46 1.91
C VAL A 86 -14.13 4.72 0.47
N PHE A 87 -15.03 5.02 -0.47
CA PHE A 87 -14.64 5.41 -1.84
C PHE A 87 -13.81 6.69 -1.85
N GLU A 88 -14.26 7.73 -1.13
CA GLU A 88 -13.50 8.98 -1.01
C GLU A 88 -12.12 8.75 -0.40
N GLN A 89 -12.02 7.89 0.62
CA GLN A 89 -10.75 7.56 1.26
C GLN A 89 -9.81 6.80 0.30
N VAL A 90 -10.33 5.86 -0.48
CA VAL A 90 -9.56 5.16 -1.53
C VAL A 90 -9.04 6.15 -2.56
N ASP A 91 -9.89 7.02 -3.09
CA ASP A 91 -9.50 8.04 -4.07
C ASP A 91 -8.41 8.98 -3.53
N HIS A 92 -8.51 9.36 -2.25
CA HIS A 92 -7.50 10.18 -1.60
C HIS A 92 -6.18 9.44 -1.41
N LEU A 93 -6.21 8.18 -0.97
CA LEU A 93 -5.02 7.36 -0.76
C LEU A 93 -4.32 6.99 -2.08
N GLU A 94 -5.07 6.78 -3.17
CA GLU A 94 -4.51 6.57 -4.51
C GLU A 94 -3.74 7.79 -5.00
N LYS A 95 -4.34 9.00 -4.87
CA LYS A 95 -3.66 10.26 -5.22
C LYS A 95 -2.41 10.48 -4.37
N ASP A 96 -2.50 10.21 -3.08
CA ASP A 96 -1.36 10.31 -2.16
C ASP A 96 -0.25 9.35 -2.56
N LEU A 97 -0.58 8.11 -2.90
CA LEU A 97 0.37 7.09 -3.33
C LEU A 97 1.08 7.50 -4.63
N ASP A 98 0.33 7.98 -5.63
CA ASP A 98 0.88 8.43 -6.91
C ASP A 98 1.85 9.61 -6.73
N LEU A 99 1.46 10.60 -5.93
CA LEU A 99 2.33 11.73 -5.60
C LEU A 99 3.60 11.26 -4.89
N PHE A 100 3.47 10.31 -3.97
CA PHE A 100 4.61 9.77 -3.23
C PHE A 100 5.58 9.03 -4.15
N VAL A 101 5.08 8.11 -4.97
CA VAL A 101 5.88 7.36 -5.94
C VAL A 101 6.61 8.31 -6.88
N ASN A 102 5.95 9.35 -7.36
CA ASN A 102 6.56 10.35 -8.25
C ASN A 102 7.69 11.14 -7.57
N GLU A 103 7.54 11.56 -6.32
CA GLU A 103 8.62 12.26 -5.60
C GLU A 103 9.78 11.31 -5.24
N ILE A 104 9.50 10.05 -4.92
CA ILE A 104 10.55 9.03 -4.70
C ILE A 104 11.38 8.83 -5.98
N LYS A 105 10.72 8.68 -7.14
CA LYS A 105 11.37 8.55 -8.46
C LYS A 105 12.25 9.76 -8.82
N LYS A 106 11.91 10.96 -8.32
CA LYS A 106 12.74 12.16 -8.49
C LYS A 106 13.93 12.20 -7.54
N SER A 107 13.80 11.62 -6.36
CA SER A 107 14.78 11.72 -5.28
C SER A 107 15.85 10.63 -5.37
N PHE A 108 15.50 9.42 -5.79
CA PHE A 108 16.42 8.29 -5.88
C PHE A 108 16.48 7.70 -7.30
N PRO A 109 17.66 7.20 -7.75
CA PRO A 109 17.76 6.51 -9.02
C PRO A 109 16.86 5.28 -9.06
N LEU A 110 16.18 5.08 -10.19
CA LEU A 110 15.27 3.93 -10.37
C LEU A 110 15.96 2.59 -10.10
N LYS A 111 17.22 2.44 -10.53
CA LYS A 111 18.00 1.24 -10.28
C LYS A 111 18.16 0.96 -8.78
N SER A 112 18.45 1.98 -7.98
CA SER A 112 18.59 1.82 -6.53
C SER A 112 17.27 1.42 -5.86
N ILE A 113 16.15 1.95 -6.34
CA ILE A 113 14.80 1.57 -5.87
C ILE A 113 14.50 0.11 -6.22
N GLN A 114 14.78 -0.31 -7.45
CA GLN A 114 14.57 -1.69 -7.91
C GLN A 114 15.48 -2.67 -7.16
N ASP A 115 16.77 -2.35 -7.00
CA ASP A 115 17.73 -3.16 -6.26
C ASP A 115 17.28 -3.32 -4.79
N TYR A 116 16.76 -2.24 -4.19
CA TYR A 116 16.20 -2.26 -2.85
C TYR A 116 14.96 -3.18 -2.75
N LEU A 117 13.96 -3.00 -3.62
CA LEU A 117 12.75 -3.83 -3.60
C LEU A 117 13.02 -5.30 -3.93
N SER A 118 13.96 -5.57 -4.83
CA SER A 118 14.40 -6.93 -5.18
C SER A 118 15.10 -7.64 -4.03
N SER A 119 15.59 -6.89 -3.03
CA SER A 119 16.20 -7.46 -1.83
C SER A 119 15.20 -7.90 -0.76
N PHE A 120 13.88 -7.79 -1.03
CA PHE A 120 12.79 -8.12 -0.11
C PHE A 120 13.01 -7.54 1.30
N PRO A 121 13.08 -6.20 1.43
CA PRO A 121 13.31 -5.55 2.70
C PRO A 121 12.13 -5.79 3.65
N ARG A 122 12.43 -5.97 4.94
CA ARG A 122 11.41 -5.97 5.99
C ARG A 122 10.79 -4.59 6.09
N LEU A 123 9.47 -4.54 6.21
CA LEU A 123 8.73 -3.29 6.30
C LEU A 123 8.59 -2.91 7.79
N ALA A 124 9.40 -1.94 8.23
CA ALA A 124 9.61 -1.62 9.65
C ALA A 124 8.41 -0.94 10.35
N PHE A 125 7.31 -0.65 9.65
CA PHE A 125 6.13 -0.03 10.26
C PHE A 125 5.40 -0.95 11.26
N LYS A 126 5.74 -2.25 11.30
CA LYS A 126 5.11 -3.25 12.18
C LYS A 126 5.72 -3.34 13.58
N GLU A 127 6.91 -2.79 13.81
CA GLU A 127 7.54 -2.82 15.15
C GLU A 127 6.79 -1.95 16.16
N ASP A 128 6.19 -0.83 15.73
CA ASP A 128 5.49 0.12 16.61
C ASP A 128 4.09 -0.33 17.06
N LEU A 129 3.51 -1.38 16.44
CA LEU A 129 2.19 -1.91 16.84
C LEU A 129 2.29 -2.95 17.98
N SER A 130 3.50 -3.42 18.28
CA SER A 130 3.76 -4.48 19.25
C SER A 130 4.21 -3.97 20.62
N THR A 131 4.47 -2.66 20.80
CA THR A 131 5.06 -2.14 22.04
C THR A 131 4.01 -1.87 23.13
N GLY A 132 3.27 -2.92 23.48
CA GLY A 132 2.63 -3.06 24.77
C GLY A 132 3.50 -3.96 25.66
N VAL A 133 4.48 -3.35 26.35
CA VAL A 133 5.20 -3.87 27.53
C VAL A 133 5.71 -5.31 27.44
N VAL A 134 6.95 -5.53 26.97
CA VAL A 134 7.77 -6.66 27.45
C VAL A 134 9.25 -6.25 27.48
N ASP A 135 9.92 -6.58 28.58
CA ASP A 135 11.32 -6.31 28.95
C ASP A 135 12.36 -6.63 27.85
N PRO A 136 13.47 -5.87 27.76
CA PRO A 136 14.55 -6.07 26.79
C PRO A 136 15.58 -7.10 27.26
N SER A 137 15.13 -8.27 27.72
CA SER A 137 16.04 -9.37 28.02
C SER A 137 15.39 -10.71 27.72
N GLU A 138 15.42 -11.13 26.45
CA GLU A 138 15.56 -12.54 26.08
C GLU A 138 16.00 -12.63 24.61
N GLU A 139 17.32 -12.58 24.43
CA GLU A 139 18.01 -13.09 23.25
C GLU A 139 17.79 -14.61 23.14
N SER A 140 16.64 -14.99 22.59
CA SER A 140 16.51 -16.12 21.68
C SER A 140 15.18 -15.96 20.97
N SER A 141 15.22 -15.34 19.78
CA SER A 141 14.05 -15.14 18.93
C SER A 141 13.50 -16.51 18.52
N SER A 142 12.62 -17.07 19.35
CA SER A 142 11.83 -18.22 18.99
C SER A 142 10.98 -17.81 17.78
N MET A 143 11.29 -18.42 16.64
CA MET A 143 10.61 -18.18 15.37
C MET A 143 9.13 -18.56 15.52
N THR A 144 8.32 -17.58 15.90
CA THR A 144 6.89 -17.78 16.17
C THR A 144 6.14 -17.80 14.84
N THR A 145 5.03 -18.53 14.75
CA THR A 145 4.17 -18.57 13.55
C THR A 145 3.76 -17.16 13.08
N GLN A 146 3.55 -16.23 14.02
CA GLN A 146 3.28 -14.82 13.76
C GLN A 146 4.44 -14.11 13.05
N ASN A 147 5.70 -14.43 13.39
CA ASN A 147 6.88 -13.87 12.73
C ASN A 147 6.97 -14.34 11.27
N ILE A 148 6.59 -15.59 11.01
CA ILE A 148 6.54 -16.19 9.67
C ILE A 148 5.46 -15.52 8.83
N PHE A 149 4.23 -15.39 9.35
CA PHE A 149 3.15 -14.72 8.61
C PHE A 149 3.47 -13.25 8.32
N SER A 150 4.04 -12.54 9.29
CA SER A 150 4.48 -11.16 9.08
C SER A 150 5.53 -11.05 7.97
N GLU A 151 6.46 -12.01 7.87
CA GLU A 151 7.43 -12.07 6.77
C GLU A 151 6.79 -12.31 5.41
N VAL A 152 5.87 -13.27 5.34
CA VAL A 152 5.16 -13.58 4.10
C VAL A 152 4.36 -12.37 3.63
N GLU A 153 3.70 -11.66 4.54
CA GLU A 153 3.00 -10.42 4.24
C GLU A 153 3.93 -9.33 3.71
N ASP A 154 5.11 -9.16 4.32
CA ASP A 154 6.10 -8.17 3.87
C ASP A 154 6.58 -8.51 2.46
N ILE A 155 6.90 -9.79 2.20
CA ILE A 155 7.33 -10.28 0.88
C ILE A 155 6.26 -10.02 -0.18
N LEU A 156 5.00 -10.38 0.09
CA LEU A 156 3.90 -10.15 -0.84
C LEU A 156 3.69 -8.66 -1.09
N THR A 157 3.76 -7.86 -0.04
CA THR A 157 3.57 -6.40 -0.11
C THR A 157 4.68 -5.73 -0.91
N VAL A 158 5.96 -6.10 -0.67
CA VAL A 158 7.10 -5.60 -1.44
C VAL A 158 6.99 -5.99 -2.91
N ASN A 159 6.59 -7.24 -3.19
CA ASN A 159 6.40 -7.71 -4.56
C ASN A 159 5.32 -6.90 -5.28
N GLU A 160 4.21 -6.59 -4.62
CA GLU A 160 3.19 -5.70 -5.17
C GLU A 160 3.73 -4.27 -5.36
N MET A 161 4.48 -3.71 -4.40
CA MET A 161 5.08 -2.38 -4.51
C MET A 161 6.07 -2.26 -5.65
N HIS A 162 6.73 -3.36 -6.03
CA HIS A 162 7.61 -3.40 -7.19
C HIS A 162 6.88 -2.92 -8.46
N SER A 163 5.59 -3.25 -8.60
CA SER A 163 4.77 -2.83 -9.75
C SER A 163 4.63 -1.30 -9.86
N LEU A 164 4.60 -0.58 -8.74
CA LEU A 164 4.46 0.89 -8.69
C LEU A 164 5.66 1.62 -9.32
N PHE A 165 6.83 0.96 -9.33
CA PHE A 165 8.07 1.53 -9.84
C PHE A 165 8.46 1.00 -11.22
N THR A 166 7.79 -0.03 -11.74
CA THR A 166 8.08 -0.61 -13.06
C THR A 166 7.31 0.01 -14.23
N GLU A 167 6.29 0.83 -14.00
CA GLU A 167 5.51 1.44 -15.09
C GLU A 167 6.21 2.64 -15.73
N GLN A 168 6.99 2.36 -16.78
CA GLN A 168 7.14 3.18 -17.98
C GLN A 168 7.35 2.29 -19.22
N SER A 169 6.29 1.63 -19.69
CA SER A 169 6.11 1.21 -21.09
C SER A 169 4.77 0.47 -21.24
N ASN A 170 3.83 1.02 -22.02
CA ASN A 170 2.43 0.58 -22.28
C ASN A 170 1.45 0.97 -21.16
N GLU A 171 0.37 1.75 -21.30
CA GLU A 171 -0.40 2.27 -22.43
C GLU A 171 -1.09 3.59 -21.98
N ARG A 172 -0.69 4.73 -22.56
CA ARG A 172 -1.54 5.94 -22.68
C ARG A 172 -1.60 6.38 -24.15
N THR A 173 -1.85 5.40 -25.02
CA THR A 173 -2.20 5.65 -26.41
C THR A 173 -3.12 4.55 -26.91
N ARG A 174 -4.42 4.70 -26.62
CA ARG A 174 -5.51 4.62 -27.59
C ARG A 174 -6.85 4.96 -26.95
#